data_AF-A0A1Q9MSF9-F1
#
_entry.id   AF-A0A1Q9MSF9-F1
#
_cell.length_a   1.000
_cell.length_b   1.000
_cell.length_c   1.000
_cell.angle_alpha   90.00
_cell.angle_beta   90.00
_cell.angle_gamma   90.00
#
_symmetry.space_group_name_H-M   'P 1'
#
loop_
_entity.id
_entity.type
_entity.pdbx_description
1 polymer ?
#
loop_
_entity_poly.entity_id
_entity_poly.type
_entity_poly.pdbx_seq_one_letter_code
_entity_poly.pdbx_strand_id
1 'polypeptide(L)'
;MWAFCTQLDSYDASTTQAYLDQMAAFESDYPDVTFVYMTGNAQAEGDGGYNRHLRNEQIRQYCIDNNKWLFDFGDLDCWYGSDYHTYVYESQNIPSEHPQFNGDEAAHTTLESCTIKGVALWWLMARIAGWDAENVPPTGPSICIEAGALETSSLAVTLTLYAPDAIEMCFSNNGTTYTDWEMYKTTKAWTLDGGPGSKTVYFKVRNSSLVEAGPATDTITYILPPTGLSISINGGAENTSSPLVTLTLGGTGATQMCFSNDSVTWSSWEPFAATKMLTLAGGAGLKTLYFNARNGTIEAAALATDTITYTPPSSETPPDDDVPTNPFAGIPGFPVILILVATSLGALFLRRRARQTLRK
;
A
#
# COMPACT_ATOMS: atom_id res chain seq x y z
N MET A 1 19.35 29.58 -30.88
CA MET A 1 20.64 28.86 -30.90
C MET A 1 21.22 28.99 -32.29
N TRP A 2 22.47 29.46 -32.40
CA TRP A 2 23.20 29.57 -33.67
C TRP A 2 24.27 28.48 -33.72
N ALA A 3 24.39 27.78 -34.84
CA ALA A 3 25.33 26.66 -34.99
C ALA A 3 26.50 27.04 -35.91
N PHE A 4 27.68 26.57 -35.55
CA PHE A 4 28.87 26.65 -36.39
C PHE A 4 29.09 25.32 -37.11
N CYS A 5 29.39 25.39 -38.40
CA CYS A 5 29.78 24.23 -39.19
C CYS A 5 31.31 24.11 -39.17
N THR A 6 32.01 24.92 -39.96
CA THR A 6 33.49 24.95 -40.01
C THR A 6 34.08 26.35 -39.87
N GLN A 7 33.24 27.38 -39.72
CA GLN A 7 33.67 28.78 -39.72
C GLN A 7 34.74 29.06 -38.66
N LEU A 8 34.60 28.46 -37.48
CA LEU A 8 35.55 28.62 -36.38
C LEU A 8 36.93 28.01 -36.63
N ASP A 9 37.12 27.22 -37.70
CA ASP A 9 38.46 26.77 -38.11
C ASP A 9 39.34 27.93 -38.56
N SER A 10 38.72 28.98 -39.11
CA SER A 10 39.43 30.09 -39.74
C SER A 10 39.12 31.45 -39.11
N TYR A 11 38.06 31.55 -38.31
CA TYR A 11 37.75 32.80 -37.61
C TYR A 11 38.81 33.12 -36.57
N ASP A 12 39.41 34.29 -36.69
CA ASP A 12 40.26 34.83 -35.64
C ASP A 12 39.43 35.28 -34.42
N ALA A 13 40.12 35.63 -33.34
CA ALA A 13 39.47 36.05 -32.10
C ALA A 13 38.60 37.30 -32.28
N SER A 14 38.97 38.19 -33.20
CA SER A 14 38.22 39.44 -33.46
C SER A 14 36.92 39.17 -34.21
N THR A 15 36.93 38.22 -35.14
CA THR A 15 35.75 37.80 -35.91
C THR A 15 34.77 37.06 -35.02
N THR A 16 35.27 36.17 -34.15
CA THR A 16 34.43 35.51 -33.15
C THR A 16 33.87 36.52 -32.14
N GLN A 17 34.66 37.53 -31.74
CA GLN A 17 34.15 38.60 -30.88
C GLN A 17 33.03 39.39 -31.54
N ALA A 18 33.16 39.72 -32.83
CA ALA A 18 32.12 40.42 -33.58
C ALA A 18 30.80 39.62 -33.62
N TYR A 19 30.86 38.28 -33.72
CA TYR A 19 29.68 37.42 -33.58
C TYR A 19 29.05 37.54 -32.18
N LEU A 20 29.86 37.49 -31.11
CA LEU A 20 29.38 37.61 -29.73
C LEU A 20 28.73 38.98 -29.48
N ASP A 21 29.32 40.05 -30.00
CA ASP A 21 28.79 41.41 -29.90
C ASP A 21 27.44 41.54 -30.64
N GLN A 22 27.32 40.90 -31.81
CA GLN A 22 26.06 40.86 -32.56
C GLN A 22 24.98 40.05 -31.85
N MET A 23 25.35 38.91 -31.24
CA MET A 23 24.42 38.12 -30.43
C MET A 23 23.93 38.93 -29.22
N ALA A 24 24.82 39.65 -28.54
CA ALA A 24 24.44 40.52 -27.42
C ALA A 24 23.48 41.64 -27.84
N ALA A 25 23.71 42.27 -28.99
CA ALA A 25 22.78 43.25 -29.55
C ALA A 25 21.42 42.62 -29.87
N PHE A 26 21.43 41.43 -30.48
CA PHE A 26 20.20 40.69 -30.79
C PHE A 26 19.44 40.29 -29.52
N GLU A 27 20.11 39.88 -28.46
CA GLU A 27 19.46 39.63 -27.16
C GLU A 27 18.77 40.89 -26.61
N SER A 28 19.42 42.06 -26.75
CA SER A 28 18.84 43.33 -26.30
C SER A 28 17.58 43.71 -27.07
N ASP A 29 17.47 43.29 -28.33
CA ASP A 29 16.28 43.56 -29.16
C ASP A 29 15.10 42.62 -28.83
N TYR A 30 15.35 41.47 -28.18
CA TYR A 30 14.35 40.44 -27.88
C TYR A 30 14.42 39.97 -26.41
N PRO A 31 14.08 40.83 -25.43
CA PRO A 31 14.27 40.53 -24.01
C PRO A 31 13.43 39.35 -23.48
N ASP A 32 12.35 38.98 -24.17
CA ASP A 32 11.47 37.87 -23.80
C ASP A 32 11.91 36.52 -24.40
N VAL A 33 13.00 36.49 -25.16
CA VAL A 33 13.53 35.28 -25.80
C VAL A 33 14.76 34.80 -25.04
N THR A 34 14.76 33.53 -24.62
CA THR A 34 15.97 32.91 -24.07
C THR A 34 16.92 32.51 -25.19
N PHE A 35 18.08 33.14 -25.22
CA PHE A 35 19.15 32.80 -26.15
C PHE A 35 20.08 31.75 -25.56
N VAL A 36 20.38 30.74 -26.39
CA VAL A 36 21.34 29.67 -26.08
C VAL A 36 22.50 29.78 -27.06
N TYR A 37 23.68 30.04 -26.51
CA TYR A 37 24.95 30.02 -27.22
C TYR A 37 25.38 28.58 -27.47
N MET A 38 26.29 28.38 -28.40
CA MET A 38 26.73 27.06 -28.80
C MET A 38 28.19 27.12 -29.25
N THR A 39 29.02 26.18 -28.80
CA THR A 39 30.36 25.99 -29.34
C THR A 39 30.31 25.32 -30.72
N GLY A 40 31.36 25.45 -31.53
CA GLY A 40 31.53 24.61 -32.71
C GLY A 40 31.85 23.16 -32.35
N ASN A 41 31.66 22.25 -33.31
CA ASN A 41 31.97 20.83 -33.17
C ASN A 41 33.49 20.56 -33.05
N ALA A 42 33.90 19.39 -32.58
CA ALA A 42 35.31 19.04 -32.38
C ALA A 42 35.91 18.17 -33.52
N GLN A 43 35.29 18.17 -34.71
CA GLN A 43 35.66 17.25 -35.80
C GLN A 43 36.94 17.62 -36.56
N ALA A 44 37.40 18.87 -36.47
CA ALA A 44 38.61 19.32 -37.14
C ALA A 44 39.86 19.06 -36.27
N GLU A 45 40.93 18.62 -36.91
CA GLU A 45 42.27 18.51 -36.29
C GLU A 45 43.25 19.51 -36.95
N GLY A 46 44.53 19.44 -36.58
CA GLY A 46 45.57 20.32 -37.10
C GLY A 46 45.43 21.78 -36.63
N ASP A 47 45.85 22.72 -37.46
CA ASP A 47 45.81 24.17 -37.21
C ASP A 47 44.38 24.69 -37.13
N GLY A 48 43.50 24.23 -38.03
CA GLY A 48 42.08 24.56 -38.02
C GLY A 48 41.37 24.07 -36.76
N GLY A 49 41.59 22.81 -36.37
CA GLY A 49 41.08 22.26 -35.10
C GLY A 49 41.58 23.02 -33.88
N TYR A 50 42.84 23.45 -33.89
CA TYR A 50 43.42 24.20 -32.79
C TYR A 50 42.79 25.59 -32.68
N ASN A 51 42.66 26.29 -33.82
CA ASN A 51 41.98 27.58 -33.84
C ASN A 51 40.51 27.44 -33.39
N ARG A 52 39.81 26.40 -33.84
CA ARG A 52 38.44 26.13 -33.41
C ARG A 52 38.35 25.90 -31.91
N HIS A 53 39.26 25.12 -31.32
CA HIS A 53 39.33 24.94 -29.87
C HIS A 53 39.48 26.29 -29.15
N LEU A 54 40.41 27.15 -29.59
CA LEU A 54 40.59 28.48 -29.01
C LEU A 54 39.34 29.37 -29.15
N ARG A 55 38.58 29.25 -30.25
CA ARG A 55 37.33 29.97 -30.45
C ARG A 55 36.19 29.40 -29.60
N ASN A 56 36.15 28.09 -29.37
CA ASN A 56 35.22 27.47 -28.44
C ASN A 56 35.49 27.93 -27.00
N GLU A 57 36.75 28.01 -26.58
CA GLU A 57 37.13 28.58 -25.27
C GLU A 57 36.69 30.05 -25.13
N GLN A 58 36.82 30.85 -26.19
CA GLN A 58 36.33 32.22 -26.20
C GLN A 58 34.81 32.30 -25.99
N ILE A 59 34.03 31.43 -26.65
CA ILE A 59 32.57 31.36 -26.49
C ILE A 59 32.20 30.89 -25.07
N ARG A 60 32.88 29.86 -24.55
CA ARG A 60 32.69 29.36 -23.18
C ARG A 60 32.92 30.46 -22.15
N GLN A 61 34.05 31.16 -22.27
CA GLN A 61 34.41 32.25 -21.36
C GLN A 61 33.38 33.38 -21.44
N TYR A 62 32.93 33.77 -22.64
CA TYR A 62 31.88 34.77 -22.78
C TYR A 62 30.59 34.36 -22.07
N CYS A 63 30.18 33.08 -22.19
CA CYS A 63 28.97 32.59 -21.53
C CYS A 63 29.10 32.60 -20.01
N ILE A 64 30.26 32.23 -19.47
CA ILE A 64 30.55 32.28 -18.04
C ILE A 64 30.49 33.73 -17.55
N ASP A 65 31.22 34.64 -18.19
CA ASP A 65 31.35 36.03 -17.77
C ASP A 65 30.01 36.80 -17.82
N ASN A 66 29.12 36.41 -18.74
CA ASN A 66 27.85 37.09 -18.97
C ASN A 66 26.62 36.28 -18.53
N ASN A 67 26.83 35.19 -17.78
CA ASN A 67 25.78 34.30 -17.28
C ASN A 67 24.79 33.84 -18.39
N LYS A 68 25.33 33.32 -19.49
CA LYS A 68 24.56 32.87 -20.65
C LYS A 68 24.38 31.35 -20.66
N TRP A 69 23.28 30.90 -21.25
CA TRP A 69 23.06 29.49 -21.53
C TRP A 69 23.96 29.02 -22.67
N LEU A 70 24.65 27.90 -22.47
CA LEU A 70 25.55 27.28 -23.44
C LEU A 70 25.13 25.84 -23.74
N PHE A 71 25.00 25.52 -25.01
CA PHE A 71 24.98 24.14 -25.51
C PHE A 71 26.37 23.79 -26.06
N ASP A 72 27.17 23.10 -25.26
CA ASP A 72 28.57 22.86 -25.58
C ASP A 72 28.75 21.64 -26.50
N PHE A 73 28.48 21.82 -27.79
CA PHE A 73 28.59 20.77 -28.80
C PHE A 73 30.01 20.20 -28.88
N GLY A 74 31.02 21.07 -28.85
CA GLY A 74 32.43 20.66 -28.91
C GLY A 74 32.83 19.77 -27.75
N ASP A 75 32.35 20.05 -26.52
CA ASP A 75 32.58 19.17 -25.37
C ASP A 75 31.88 17.82 -25.55
N LEU A 76 30.59 17.83 -25.95
CA LEU A 76 29.83 16.60 -26.21
C LEU A 76 30.45 15.70 -27.29
N ASP A 77 31.20 16.26 -28.25
CA ASP A 77 31.92 15.49 -29.26
C ASP A 77 33.13 14.76 -28.69
N CYS A 78 33.77 15.28 -27.63
CA CYS A 78 35.06 14.77 -27.16
C CYS A 78 34.94 13.60 -26.18
N TRP A 79 33.74 13.33 -25.64
CA TRP A 79 33.53 12.35 -24.57
C TRP A 79 32.66 11.16 -25.00
N TYR A 80 33.12 9.96 -24.69
CA TYR A 80 32.30 8.74 -24.74
C TYR A 80 32.34 8.01 -23.40
N GLY A 81 31.24 8.10 -22.64
CA GLY A 81 31.22 7.64 -21.25
C GLY A 81 32.21 8.44 -20.40
N SER A 82 33.26 7.78 -19.92
CA SER A 82 34.36 8.43 -19.18
C SER A 82 35.63 8.60 -20.02
N ASP A 83 35.60 8.25 -21.30
CA ASP A 83 36.75 8.36 -22.20
C ASP A 83 36.76 9.73 -22.87
N TYR A 84 37.91 10.43 -22.79
CA TYR A 84 38.10 11.77 -23.32
C TYR A 84 39.11 11.75 -24.45
N HIS A 85 38.70 12.26 -25.61
CA HIS A 85 39.51 12.21 -26.82
C HIS A 85 40.20 13.54 -27.13
N THR A 86 41.46 13.42 -27.56
CA THR A 86 42.32 14.55 -27.94
C THR A 86 43.27 14.17 -29.06
N TYR A 87 43.77 15.17 -29.80
CA TYR A 87 44.92 15.03 -30.70
C TYR A 87 46.05 15.97 -30.28
N VAL A 88 47.28 15.72 -30.77
CA VAL A 88 48.45 16.56 -30.43
C VAL A 88 48.69 17.61 -31.51
N TYR A 89 48.71 18.88 -31.11
CA TYR A 89 49.13 20.01 -31.96
C TYR A 89 50.07 20.92 -31.18
N GLU A 90 51.22 21.28 -31.76
CA GLU A 90 52.23 22.13 -31.11
C GLU A 90 52.60 21.70 -29.66
N SER A 91 52.66 20.39 -29.41
CA SER A 91 52.93 19.79 -28.09
C SER A 91 51.83 20.01 -27.04
N GLN A 92 50.62 20.38 -27.45
CA GLN A 92 49.42 20.48 -26.62
C GLN A 92 48.42 19.40 -27.01
N ASN A 93 47.69 18.86 -26.02
CA ASN A 93 46.55 17.97 -26.27
C ASN A 93 45.31 18.84 -26.49
N ILE A 94 44.76 18.78 -27.69
CA ILE A 94 43.61 19.57 -28.11
C ILE A 94 42.39 18.65 -28.15
N PRO A 95 41.24 19.06 -27.59
CA PRO A 95 40.01 18.27 -27.66
C PRO A 95 39.63 17.98 -29.13
N SER A 96 39.25 16.74 -29.44
CA SER A 96 38.81 16.31 -30.77
C SER A 96 37.67 15.31 -30.65
N GLU A 97 36.81 15.25 -31.67
CA GLU A 97 35.70 14.32 -31.74
C GLU A 97 36.17 12.89 -31.44
N HIS A 98 35.48 12.25 -30.50
CA HIS A 98 35.77 10.90 -30.11
C HIS A 98 35.53 9.96 -31.31
N PRO A 99 36.43 9.00 -31.60
CA PRO A 99 36.32 8.12 -32.78
C PRO A 99 35.00 7.36 -32.89
N GLN A 100 34.33 7.10 -31.77
CA GLN A 100 32.97 6.52 -31.72
C GLN A 100 31.92 7.34 -32.46
N PHE A 101 32.10 8.65 -32.58
CA PHE A 101 31.16 9.57 -33.24
C PHE A 101 31.54 9.88 -34.69
N ASN A 102 32.73 9.44 -35.12
CA ASN A 102 33.20 9.60 -36.49
C ASN A 102 32.54 8.54 -37.40
N GLY A 103 31.68 9.00 -38.31
CA GLY A 103 30.94 8.14 -39.23
C GLY A 103 30.14 8.94 -40.25
N ASP A 104 29.35 8.25 -41.07
CA ASP A 104 28.48 8.89 -42.08
C ASP A 104 27.08 8.28 -42.09
N GLU A 105 26.58 7.93 -40.91
CA GLU A 105 25.22 7.39 -40.75
C GLU A 105 24.18 8.51 -40.86
N ALA A 106 24.57 9.74 -40.52
CA ALA A 106 23.72 10.93 -40.55
C ALA A 106 24.51 12.20 -40.92
N ALA A 107 24.97 12.30 -42.18
CA ALA A 107 25.68 13.48 -42.72
C ALA A 107 26.97 13.82 -41.95
N HIS A 108 27.95 12.91 -42.02
CA HIS A 108 29.26 13.01 -41.37
C HIS A 108 29.25 12.92 -39.83
N THR A 109 28.29 12.17 -39.27
CA THR A 109 28.32 11.72 -37.85
C THR A 109 27.57 10.39 -37.70
N THR A 110 27.57 9.82 -36.50
CA THR A 110 26.81 8.61 -36.13
C THR A 110 25.43 8.94 -35.56
N LEU A 111 24.50 7.97 -35.59
CA LEU A 111 23.19 8.09 -34.94
C LEU A 111 23.30 8.19 -33.41
N GLU A 112 24.33 7.58 -32.83
CA GLU A 112 24.63 7.67 -31.40
C GLU A 112 25.03 9.09 -31.01
N SER A 113 25.92 9.73 -31.77
CA SER A 113 26.28 11.15 -31.59
C SER A 113 25.04 12.05 -31.64
N CYS A 114 24.15 11.83 -32.62
CA CYS A 114 22.86 12.53 -32.72
C CYS A 114 22.00 12.34 -31.47
N THR A 115 21.94 11.12 -30.95
CA THR A 115 21.12 10.76 -29.79
C THR A 115 21.63 11.46 -28.52
N ILE A 116 22.94 11.41 -28.26
CA ILE A 116 23.57 12.06 -27.10
C ILE A 116 23.30 13.57 -27.14
N LYS A 117 23.48 14.20 -28.31
CA LYS A 117 23.20 15.63 -28.49
C LYS A 117 21.72 15.96 -28.31
N GLY A 118 20.83 15.09 -28.79
CA GLY A 118 19.39 15.23 -28.57
C GLY A 118 19.00 15.15 -27.09
N VAL A 119 19.56 14.20 -26.34
CA VAL A 119 19.35 14.06 -24.89
C VAL A 119 19.89 15.28 -24.14
N ALA A 120 21.10 15.74 -24.46
CA ALA A 120 21.69 16.92 -23.85
C ALA A 120 20.86 18.19 -24.14
N LEU A 121 20.38 18.36 -25.37
CA LEU A 121 19.51 19.47 -25.74
C LEU A 121 18.18 19.42 -25.00
N TRP A 122 17.55 18.24 -24.91
CA TRP A 122 16.33 18.06 -24.14
C TRP A 122 16.54 18.46 -22.67
N TRP A 123 17.63 18.00 -22.07
CA TRP A 123 17.95 18.31 -20.68
C TRP A 123 18.15 19.81 -20.47
N LEU A 124 18.93 20.47 -21.33
CA LEU A 124 19.13 21.92 -21.31
C LEU A 124 17.79 22.68 -21.41
N MET A 125 16.93 22.30 -22.35
CA MET A 125 15.63 22.96 -22.54
C MET A 125 14.69 22.74 -21.36
N ALA A 126 14.70 21.54 -20.76
CA ALA A 126 13.95 21.26 -19.54
C ALA A 126 14.43 22.14 -18.38
N ARG A 127 15.75 22.29 -18.19
CA ARG A 127 16.32 23.21 -17.18
C ARG A 127 15.92 24.66 -17.43
N ILE A 128 15.99 25.13 -18.67
CA ILE A 128 15.57 26.49 -19.05
C ILE A 128 14.08 26.71 -18.76
N ALA A 129 13.23 25.70 -18.98
CA ALA A 129 11.81 25.74 -18.67
C ALA A 129 11.48 25.64 -17.16
N GLY A 130 12.50 25.52 -16.30
CA GLY A 130 12.36 25.48 -14.84
C GLY A 130 12.23 24.06 -14.25
N TRP A 131 12.50 23.00 -15.03
CA TRP A 131 12.62 21.66 -14.47
C TRP A 131 13.88 21.58 -13.60
N ASP A 132 13.71 21.17 -12.33
CA ASP A 132 14.82 20.94 -11.43
C ASP A 132 14.92 19.45 -11.05
N ALA A 133 15.81 18.73 -11.73
CA ALA A 133 16.08 17.32 -11.48
C ALA A 133 16.50 17.02 -10.03
N GLU A 134 17.09 17.99 -9.34
CA GLU A 134 17.51 17.88 -7.93
C GLU A 134 16.32 17.98 -6.97
N ASN A 135 15.20 18.57 -7.42
CA ASN A 135 14.03 18.84 -6.58
C ASN A 135 12.86 17.87 -6.85
N VAL A 136 13.14 16.70 -7.43
CA VAL A 136 12.14 15.66 -7.66
C VAL A 136 12.08 14.74 -6.43
N PRO A 137 11.00 14.75 -5.63
CA PRO A 137 10.86 13.85 -4.50
C PRO A 137 10.78 12.38 -4.96
N PRO A 138 11.15 11.41 -4.11
CA PRO A 138 10.96 9.99 -4.42
C PRO A 138 9.50 9.68 -4.80
N THR A 139 9.31 8.89 -5.84
CA THR A 139 7.97 8.70 -6.43
C THR A 139 7.21 7.59 -5.71
N GLY A 140 5.98 7.89 -5.29
CA GLY A 140 4.99 6.88 -4.86
C GLY A 140 5.41 6.01 -3.67
N PRO A 141 5.80 6.59 -2.52
CA PRO A 141 6.08 5.79 -1.34
C PRO A 141 4.84 4.98 -0.94
N SER A 142 5.02 3.70 -0.60
CA SER A 142 3.99 2.86 -0.02
C SER A 142 4.56 1.96 1.07
N ILE A 143 3.67 1.55 1.97
CA ILE A 143 3.96 0.73 3.15
C ILE A 143 2.86 -0.32 3.28
N CYS A 144 3.24 -1.52 3.73
CA CYS A 144 2.34 -2.63 4.01
C CYS A 144 2.81 -3.35 5.29
N ILE A 145 1.95 -3.43 6.31
CA ILE A 145 2.20 -4.07 7.59
C ILE A 145 1.80 -5.54 7.49
N GLU A 146 2.69 -6.46 7.89
CA GLU A 146 2.42 -7.92 7.94
C GLU A 146 1.78 -8.47 6.66
N ALA A 147 2.29 -8.05 5.50
CA ALA A 147 1.76 -8.44 4.19
C ALA A 147 0.24 -8.18 4.00
N GLY A 148 -0.29 -7.15 4.67
CA GLY A 148 -1.68 -6.71 4.55
C GLY A 148 -2.65 -7.44 5.49
N ALA A 149 -2.14 -8.04 6.56
CA ALA A 149 -2.98 -8.65 7.59
C ALA A 149 -3.92 -7.61 8.23
N LEU A 150 -5.19 -7.99 8.44
CA LEU A 150 -6.19 -7.11 9.08
C LEU A 150 -6.00 -7.01 10.60
N GLU A 151 -5.46 -8.06 11.21
CA GLU A 151 -5.31 -8.21 12.66
C GLU A 151 -3.92 -8.77 13.01
N THR A 152 -3.39 -8.41 14.17
CA THR A 152 -2.17 -9.02 14.76
C THR A 152 -2.31 -9.19 16.27
N SER A 153 -1.65 -10.22 16.80
CA SER A 153 -1.49 -10.45 18.24
C SER A 153 -0.11 -10.02 18.77
N SER A 154 0.71 -9.41 17.91
CA SER A 154 2.07 -8.95 18.22
C SER A 154 2.21 -7.46 17.95
N LEU A 155 2.80 -6.74 18.90
CA LEU A 155 3.24 -5.35 18.67
C LEU A 155 4.49 -5.28 17.79
N ALA A 156 5.28 -6.35 17.72
CA ALA A 156 6.40 -6.45 16.80
C ALA A 156 5.89 -6.93 15.44
N VAL A 157 6.07 -6.11 14.41
CA VAL A 157 5.60 -6.35 13.04
C VAL A 157 6.70 -6.12 12.01
N THR A 158 6.50 -6.66 10.81
CA THR A 158 7.34 -6.39 9.64
C THR A 158 6.63 -5.45 8.68
N LEU A 159 7.32 -4.39 8.27
CA LEU A 159 6.89 -3.47 7.22
C LEU A 159 7.52 -3.87 5.89
N THR A 160 6.71 -3.92 4.84
CA THR A 160 7.16 -3.99 3.44
C THR A 160 7.00 -2.61 2.82
N LEU A 161 8.05 -2.13 2.14
CA LEU A 161 8.21 -0.73 1.73
C LEU A 161 8.53 -0.64 0.25
N TYR A 162 8.03 0.41 -0.38
CA TYR A 162 8.34 0.74 -1.78
C TYR A 162 8.47 2.25 -1.93
N ALA A 163 9.60 2.72 -2.44
CA ALA A 163 9.85 4.09 -2.85
C ALA A 163 11.05 4.10 -3.82
N PRO A 164 10.83 4.02 -5.15
CA PRO A 164 11.89 4.23 -6.12
C PRO A 164 12.50 5.63 -5.90
N ASP A 165 13.81 5.72 -6.08
CA ASP A 165 14.61 6.95 -5.96
C ASP A 165 14.76 7.51 -4.53
N ALA A 166 14.28 6.79 -3.51
CA ALA A 166 14.55 7.11 -2.11
C ALA A 166 15.97 6.70 -1.69
N ILE A 167 16.65 7.59 -0.95
CA ILE A 167 17.96 7.33 -0.34
C ILE A 167 17.81 7.09 1.16
N GLU A 168 16.92 7.84 1.82
CA GLU A 168 16.66 7.71 3.25
C GLU A 168 15.16 7.57 3.54
N MET A 169 14.84 7.02 4.71
CA MET A 169 13.50 6.77 5.23
C MET A 169 13.39 7.11 6.71
N CYS A 170 12.19 7.46 7.16
CA CYS A 170 11.84 7.56 8.58
C CYS A 170 10.39 7.14 8.84
N PHE A 171 10.09 6.82 10.11
CA PHE A 171 8.82 6.20 10.50
C PHE A 171 8.19 6.88 11.71
N SER A 172 6.87 6.73 11.88
CA SER A 172 6.14 7.20 13.05
C SER A 172 4.94 6.31 13.35
N ASN A 173 4.58 6.18 14.64
CA ASN A 173 3.32 5.56 15.09
C ASN A 173 2.19 6.59 15.28
N ASN A 174 2.48 7.90 15.28
CA ASN A 174 1.51 8.95 15.59
C ASN A 174 1.37 10.02 14.50
N GLY A 175 2.21 9.96 13.46
CA GLY A 175 2.20 10.91 12.34
C GLY A 175 2.79 12.29 12.67
N THR A 176 3.27 12.51 13.89
CA THR A 176 3.84 13.79 14.34
C THR A 176 5.30 13.68 14.74
N THR A 177 5.66 12.62 15.44
CA THR A 177 7.02 12.36 15.92
C THR A 177 7.62 11.24 15.09
N TYR A 178 8.59 11.58 14.25
CA TYR A 178 9.29 10.63 13.41
C TYR A 178 10.61 10.20 14.06
N THR A 179 11.05 9.00 13.73
CA THR A 179 12.42 8.56 13.99
C THR A 179 13.41 9.43 13.25
N ASP A 180 14.69 9.35 13.61
CA ASP A 180 15.76 9.84 12.74
C ASP A 180 15.69 9.17 11.36
N TRP A 181 16.20 9.89 10.36
CA TRP A 181 16.35 9.37 9.01
C TRP A 181 17.41 8.25 8.98
N GLU A 182 17.09 7.14 8.31
CA GLU A 182 18.00 6.01 8.08
C GLU A 182 18.04 5.65 6.60
N MET A 183 19.09 4.96 6.13
CA MET A 183 19.18 4.51 4.73
C MET A 183 17.96 3.69 4.32
N TYR A 184 17.42 3.98 3.14
CA TYR A 184 16.24 3.31 2.60
C TYR A 184 16.47 1.80 2.45
N LYS A 185 15.46 1.02 2.85
CA LYS A 185 15.38 -0.43 2.69
C LYS A 185 13.96 -0.80 2.27
N THR A 186 13.81 -1.97 1.67
CA THR A 186 12.50 -2.50 1.25
C THR A 186 11.74 -3.20 2.37
N THR A 187 12.40 -3.47 3.51
CA THR A 187 11.76 -4.06 4.69
C THR A 187 12.30 -3.45 5.98
N LYS A 188 11.45 -3.43 7.02
CA LYS A 188 11.79 -2.92 8.34
C LYS A 188 11.06 -3.69 9.44
N ALA A 189 11.79 -4.16 10.45
CA ALA A 189 11.19 -4.60 11.71
C ALA A 189 10.74 -3.37 12.50
N TRP A 190 9.50 -3.38 12.97
CA TRP A 190 8.84 -2.23 13.58
C TRP A 190 8.07 -2.63 14.83
N THR A 191 7.93 -1.70 15.78
CA THR A 191 7.12 -1.88 16.99
C THR A 191 5.99 -0.88 17.01
N LEU A 192 4.76 -1.39 16.97
CA LEU A 192 3.54 -0.60 17.07
C LEU A 192 3.42 0.05 18.46
N ASP A 193 2.65 1.12 18.55
CA ASP A 193 2.29 1.71 19.84
C ASP A 193 1.45 0.73 20.67
N GLY A 194 1.61 0.80 22.00
CA GLY A 194 0.98 -0.17 22.92
C GLY A 194 -0.54 -0.07 23.01
N GLY A 195 -1.15 -1.10 23.61
CA GLY A 195 -2.60 -1.18 23.86
C GLY A 195 -3.41 -1.68 22.67
N PRO A 196 -4.50 -2.45 22.87
CA PRO A 196 -5.30 -3.01 21.78
C PRO A 196 -6.00 -1.95 20.95
N GLY A 197 -6.33 -2.28 19.70
CA GLY A 197 -7.07 -1.42 18.77
C GLY A 197 -6.33 -1.17 17.46
N SER A 198 -6.83 -0.22 16.68
CA SER A 198 -6.25 0.19 15.40
C SER A 198 -4.87 0.81 15.58
N LYS A 199 -3.90 0.37 14.77
CA LYS A 199 -2.50 0.79 14.79
C LYS A 199 -2.12 1.29 13.41
N THR A 200 -1.61 2.51 13.31
CA THR A 200 -1.22 3.12 12.05
C THR A 200 0.27 3.41 12.05
N VAL A 201 0.96 3.04 10.97
CA VAL A 201 2.37 3.38 10.76
C VAL A 201 2.48 4.37 9.62
N TYR A 202 3.22 5.44 9.85
CA TYR A 202 3.51 6.49 8.88
C TYR A 202 4.94 6.33 8.38
N PHE A 203 5.14 6.44 7.08
CA PHE A 203 6.40 6.22 6.39
C PHE A 203 6.71 7.40 5.46
N LYS A 204 7.87 8.04 5.67
CA LYS A 204 8.38 9.09 4.80
C LYS A 204 9.71 8.67 4.19
N VAL A 205 10.03 9.25 3.05
CA VAL A 205 11.29 9.04 2.33
C VAL A 205 11.86 10.35 1.84
N ARG A 206 13.16 10.39 1.53
CA ARG A 206 13.80 11.52 0.84
C ARG A 206 14.92 11.08 -0.09
N ASN A 207 15.21 11.91 -1.09
CA ASN A 207 16.29 11.70 -2.04
C ASN A 207 17.66 12.22 -1.51
N SER A 208 18.72 12.14 -2.31
CA SER A 208 20.06 12.64 -1.98
C SER A 208 20.11 14.14 -1.72
N SER A 209 19.17 14.88 -2.30
CA SER A 209 19.03 16.34 -2.21
C SER A 209 18.07 16.76 -1.09
N LEU A 210 17.73 15.81 -0.20
CA LEU A 210 16.88 15.97 0.99
C LEU A 210 15.42 16.35 0.71
N VAL A 211 14.94 16.11 -0.51
CA VAL A 211 13.55 16.37 -0.89
C VAL A 211 12.67 15.22 -0.40
N GLU A 212 11.69 15.53 0.45
CA GLU A 212 10.81 14.53 1.09
C GLU A 212 9.62 14.12 0.22
N ALA A 213 9.18 12.87 0.37
CA ALA A 213 7.88 12.37 -0.09
C ALA A 213 7.12 11.65 1.03
N GLY A 214 5.79 11.64 0.93
CA GLY A 214 4.89 11.03 1.91
C GLY A 214 4.25 12.03 2.89
N PRO A 215 3.68 11.56 4.01
CA PRO A 215 3.74 10.18 4.49
C PRO A 215 2.84 9.22 3.70
N ALA A 216 3.34 8.03 3.44
CA ALA A 216 2.51 6.86 3.17
C ALA A 216 2.08 6.23 4.50
N THR A 217 0.94 5.55 4.51
CA THR A 217 0.40 4.93 5.73
C THR A 217 -0.19 3.57 5.47
N ASP A 218 -0.12 2.71 6.47
CA ASP A 218 -0.91 1.49 6.54
C ASP A 218 -1.41 1.25 7.97
N THR A 219 -2.45 0.43 8.14
CA THR A 219 -3.12 0.20 9.42
C THR A 219 -3.40 -1.28 9.66
N ILE A 220 -3.20 -1.73 10.91
CA ILE A 220 -3.50 -3.08 11.39
C ILE A 220 -4.23 -3.01 12.74
N THR A 221 -5.11 -3.96 13.04
CA THR A 221 -5.76 -4.03 14.37
C THR A 221 -4.97 -4.93 15.32
N TYR A 222 -4.42 -4.37 16.39
CA TYR A 222 -3.80 -5.17 17.45
C TYR A 222 -4.86 -5.71 18.42
N ILE A 223 -4.96 -7.04 18.52
CA ILE A 223 -5.93 -7.74 19.35
C ILE A 223 -5.24 -8.62 20.40
N LEU A 224 -5.89 -8.76 21.55
CA LEU A 224 -5.47 -9.62 22.65
C LEU A 224 -6.58 -10.64 22.96
N PRO A 225 -6.22 -11.85 23.44
CA PRO A 225 -7.20 -12.83 23.88
C PRO A 225 -8.07 -12.25 25.00
N PRO A 226 -9.37 -12.60 25.07
CA PRO A 226 -10.20 -12.22 26.20
C PRO A 226 -9.65 -12.79 27.51
N THR A 227 -9.87 -12.05 28.61
CA THR A 227 -9.43 -12.43 29.96
C THR A 227 -10.56 -12.32 30.97
N GLY A 228 -10.42 -13.01 32.12
CA GLY A 228 -11.41 -12.95 33.20
C GLY A 228 -12.77 -13.54 32.81
N LEU A 229 -12.76 -14.65 32.06
CA LEU A 229 -14.00 -15.34 31.71
C LEU A 229 -14.69 -15.83 32.98
N SER A 230 -16.00 -15.57 33.05
CA SER A 230 -16.84 -16.09 34.12
C SER A 230 -18.22 -16.43 33.58
N ILE A 231 -18.86 -17.41 34.20
CA ILE A 231 -20.25 -17.78 33.95
C ILE A 231 -20.91 -18.07 35.29
N SER A 232 -22.14 -17.57 35.44
CA SER A 232 -23.01 -17.88 36.58
C SER A 232 -24.42 -18.16 36.09
N ILE A 233 -24.94 -19.33 36.43
CA ILE A 233 -26.27 -19.81 36.04
C ILE A 233 -27.28 -19.40 37.13
N ASN A 234 -28.32 -18.66 36.76
CA ASN A 234 -29.35 -18.15 37.67
C ASN A 234 -28.77 -17.42 38.90
N GLY A 235 -27.66 -16.70 38.74
CA GLY A 235 -26.97 -16.03 39.84
C GLY A 235 -26.23 -16.97 40.80
N GLY A 236 -25.88 -18.18 40.35
CA GLY A 236 -25.14 -19.19 41.13
C GLY A 236 -26.05 -20.12 41.93
N ALA A 237 -27.31 -20.28 41.51
CA ALA A 237 -28.24 -21.18 42.18
C ALA A 237 -27.82 -22.65 41.97
N GLU A 238 -27.79 -23.43 43.05
CA GLU A 238 -27.44 -24.86 42.98
C GLU A 238 -28.49 -25.71 42.24
N ASN A 239 -29.76 -25.25 42.24
CA ASN A 239 -30.90 -25.99 41.71
C ASN A 239 -31.83 -25.08 40.90
N THR A 240 -32.53 -25.66 39.91
CA THR A 240 -33.63 -25.00 39.20
C THR A 240 -34.72 -25.99 38.81
N SER A 241 -35.97 -25.54 38.81
CA SER A 241 -37.11 -26.27 38.25
C SER A 241 -37.50 -25.82 36.85
N SER A 242 -36.81 -24.81 36.30
CA SER A 242 -37.02 -24.30 34.94
C SER A 242 -35.87 -24.74 34.03
N PRO A 243 -36.15 -25.33 32.86
CA PRO A 243 -35.10 -25.61 31.89
C PRO A 243 -34.55 -24.34 31.24
N LEU A 244 -35.29 -23.23 31.28
CA LEU A 244 -34.82 -21.92 30.84
C LEU A 244 -34.09 -21.23 32.00
N VAL A 245 -32.80 -20.95 31.81
CA VAL A 245 -31.93 -20.30 32.81
C VAL A 245 -31.38 -18.98 32.28
N THR A 246 -31.01 -18.08 33.19
CA THR A 246 -30.30 -16.84 32.87
C THR A 246 -28.82 -17.00 33.19
N LEU A 247 -27.97 -16.76 32.20
CA LEU A 247 -26.52 -16.75 32.34
C LEU A 247 -26.04 -15.32 32.58
N THR A 248 -25.17 -15.12 33.57
CA THR A 248 -24.37 -13.91 33.74
C THR A 248 -22.94 -14.21 33.33
N LEU A 249 -22.39 -13.42 32.40
CA LEU A 249 -21.15 -13.71 31.68
C LEU A 249 -20.14 -12.57 31.84
N GLY A 250 -18.90 -12.91 32.16
CA GLY A 250 -17.76 -11.98 32.19
C GLY A 250 -16.73 -12.33 31.13
N GLY A 251 -16.01 -11.35 30.60
CA GLY A 251 -14.99 -11.57 29.57
C GLY A 251 -14.44 -10.26 29.04
N THR A 252 -13.39 -9.75 29.67
CA THR A 252 -12.75 -8.49 29.27
C THR A 252 -12.13 -8.65 27.88
N GLY A 253 -12.51 -7.78 26.94
CA GLY A 253 -12.03 -7.81 25.55
C GLY A 253 -12.73 -8.81 24.65
N ALA A 254 -13.74 -9.55 25.13
CA ALA A 254 -14.52 -10.46 24.30
C ALA A 254 -15.40 -9.71 23.31
N THR A 255 -15.35 -10.11 22.04
CA THR A 255 -16.28 -9.64 21.00
C THR A 255 -17.29 -10.72 20.60
N GLN A 256 -16.95 -11.99 20.82
CA GLN A 256 -17.83 -13.12 20.57
C GLN A 256 -17.77 -14.15 21.71
N MET A 257 -18.84 -14.95 21.82
CA MET A 257 -19.01 -16.03 22.80
C MET A 257 -19.59 -17.29 22.18
N CYS A 258 -19.33 -18.44 22.81
CA CYS A 258 -19.98 -19.71 22.51
C CYS A 258 -20.07 -20.59 23.76
N PHE A 259 -20.92 -21.62 23.68
CA PHE A 259 -21.22 -22.50 24.81
C PHE A 259 -21.11 -23.97 24.44
N SER A 260 -20.84 -24.81 25.43
CA SER A 260 -20.79 -26.25 25.28
C SER A 260 -21.32 -26.94 26.54
N ASN A 261 -21.95 -28.11 26.38
CA ASN A 261 -22.39 -28.94 27.51
C ASN A 261 -21.36 -30.02 27.88
N ASP A 262 -20.37 -30.27 27.02
CA ASP A 262 -19.44 -31.40 27.12
C ASP A 262 -17.96 -30.97 26.96
N SER A 263 -17.69 -29.68 26.77
CA SER A 263 -16.38 -29.08 26.43
C SER A 263 -15.79 -29.50 25.07
N VAL A 264 -16.53 -30.28 24.29
CA VAL A 264 -16.08 -30.86 23.01
C VAL A 264 -16.89 -30.28 21.86
N THR A 265 -18.21 -30.31 21.97
CA THR A 265 -19.16 -29.81 20.97
C THR A 265 -19.61 -28.40 21.37
N TRP A 266 -19.26 -27.42 20.53
CA TRP A 266 -19.54 -26.01 20.78
C TRP A 266 -20.64 -25.48 19.89
N SER A 267 -21.44 -24.54 20.41
CA SER A 267 -22.33 -23.73 19.60
C SER A 267 -21.54 -22.89 18.59
N SER A 268 -22.22 -22.36 17.57
CA SER A 268 -21.63 -21.30 16.75
C SER A 268 -21.26 -20.10 17.61
N TRP A 269 -20.20 -19.41 17.22
CA TRP A 269 -19.83 -18.11 17.78
C TRP A 269 -20.95 -17.09 17.53
N GLU A 270 -21.32 -16.37 18.57
CA GLU A 270 -22.30 -15.27 18.54
C GLU A 270 -21.70 -14.02 19.20
N PRO A 271 -22.24 -12.79 18.98
CA PRO A 271 -21.74 -11.59 19.64
C PRO A 271 -21.75 -11.72 21.17
N PHE A 272 -20.69 -11.25 21.82
CA PHE A 272 -20.60 -11.29 23.28
C PHE A 272 -21.70 -10.43 23.91
N ALA A 273 -22.41 -10.99 24.89
CA ALA A 273 -23.36 -10.28 25.74
C ALA A 273 -23.16 -10.72 27.19
N ALA A 274 -23.21 -9.76 28.12
CA ALA A 274 -23.03 -10.04 29.55
C ALA A 274 -24.18 -10.86 30.18
N THR A 275 -25.30 -11.00 29.47
CA THR A 275 -26.45 -11.78 29.91
C THR A 275 -27.08 -12.54 28.74
N LYS A 276 -27.41 -13.81 28.95
CA LYS A 276 -28.08 -14.65 27.95
C LYS A 276 -29.10 -15.56 28.62
N MET A 277 -30.30 -15.66 28.04
CA MET A 277 -31.22 -16.75 28.37
C MET A 277 -30.85 -17.99 27.56
N LEU A 278 -30.71 -19.13 28.22
CA LEU A 278 -30.33 -20.40 27.61
C LEU A 278 -31.24 -21.52 28.13
N THR A 279 -31.68 -22.40 27.24
CA THR A 279 -32.41 -23.61 27.62
C THR A 279 -31.43 -24.75 27.85
N LEU A 280 -31.43 -25.33 29.05
CA LEU A 280 -30.59 -26.47 29.42
C LEU A 280 -30.91 -27.68 28.53
N ALA A 281 -29.87 -28.36 28.05
CA ALA A 281 -30.03 -29.56 27.25
C ALA A 281 -30.31 -30.81 28.12
N GLY A 282 -31.16 -31.71 27.63
CA GLY A 282 -31.46 -33.01 28.25
C GLY A 282 -32.46 -32.96 29.42
N GLY A 283 -32.68 -34.12 30.06
CA GLY A 283 -33.65 -34.29 31.17
C GLY A 283 -33.13 -33.83 32.54
N ALA A 284 -33.79 -34.25 33.61
CA ALA A 284 -33.38 -33.93 34.99
C ALA A 284 -31.91 -34.31 35.31
N GLY A 285 -31.31 -33.65 36.29
CA GLY A 285 -29.97 -33.95 36.83
C GLY A 285 -28.99 -32.79 36.73
N LEU A 286 -27.73 -33.07 37.09
CA LEU A 286 -26.63 -32.10 37.05
C LEU A 286 -26.34 -31.67 35.61
N LYS A 287 -26.31 -30.36 35.37
CA LYS A 287 -25.94 -29.73 34.11
C LYS A 287 -24.64 -28.98 34.31
N THR A 288 -23.71 -29.18 33.38
CA THR A 288 -22.46 -28.42 33.30
C THR A 288 -22.49 -27.60 32.03
N LEU A 289 -22.22 -26.31 32.14
CA LEU A 289 -22.14 -25.41 31.00
C LEU A 289 -20.75 -24.80 30.93
N TYR A 290 -20.08 -25.02 29.81
CA TYR A 290 -18.81 -24.42 29.48
C TYR A 290 -19.04 -23.18 28.62
N PHE A 291 -18.25 -22.16 28.87
CA PHE A 291 -18.28 -20.88 28.18
C PHE A 291 -16.89 -20.52 27.68
N ASN A 292 -16.80 -20.19 26.39
CA ASN A 292 -15.60 -19.67 25.75
C ASN A 292 -15.92 -18.32 25.10
N ALA A 293 -14.90 -17.48 24.97
CA ALA A 293 -14.99 -16.16 24.37
C ALA A 293 -13.79 -15.93 23.44
N ARG A 294 -13.97 -15.07 22.43
CA ARG A 294 -12.88 -14.65 21.55
C ARG A 294 -12.94 -13.16 21.22
N ASN A 295 -11.80 -12.61 20.83
CA ASN A 295 -11.63 -11.27 20.30
C ASN A 295 -11.15 -11.39 18.85
N GLY A 296 -12.05 -11.14 17.88
CA GLY A 296 -11.75 -11.36 16.48
C GLY A 296 -11.46 -12.84 16.24
N THR A 297 -10.23 -13.15 15.83
CA THR A 297 -9.75 -14.50 15.55
C THR A 297 -9.11 -15.22 16.76
N ILE A 298 -8.93 -14.54 17.90
CA ILE A 298 -8.18 -15.08 19.04
C ILE A 298 -9.12 -15.48 20.19
N GLU A 299 -9.11 -16.76 20.55
CA GLU A 299 -9.86 -17.32 21.68
C GLU A 299 -9.20 -17.05 23.04
N ALA A 300 -9.99 -17.11 24.11
CA ALA A 300 -9.51 -17.00 25.48
C ALA A 300 -8.61 -18.19 25.83
N ALA A 301 -7.61 -17.94 26.69
CA ALA A 301 -6.67 -18.98 27.11
C ALA A 301 -7.28 -20.03 28.06
N ALA A 302 -8.39 -19.69 28.73
CA ALA A 302 -9.08 -20.57 29.67
C ALA A 302 -10.59 -20.43 29.51
N LEU A 303 -11.28 -21.57 29.56
CA LEU A 303 -12.73 -21.64 29.61
C LEU A 303 -13.24 -21.26 31.00
N ALA A 304 -14.48 -20.78 31.07
CA ALA A 304 -15.24 -20.74 32.31
C ALA A 304 -16.29 -21.85 32.32
N THR A 305 -16.68 -22.30 33.50
CA THR A 305 -17.70 -23.32 33.68
C THR A 305 -18.53 -23.05 34.92
N ASP A 306 -19.79 -23.44 34.87
CA ASP A 306 -20.69 -23.46 36.03
C ASP A 306 -21.64 -24.66 35.90
N THR A 307 -22.23 -25.04 37.03
CA THR A 307 -23.11 -26.19 37.14
C THR A 307 -24.42 -25.85 37.82
N ILE A 308 -25.51 -26.48 37.40
CA ILE A 308 -26.81 -26.39 38.06
C ILE A 308 -27.52 -27.74 38.04
N THR A 309 -28.22 -28.10 39.11
CA THR A 309 -29.06 -29.30 39.12
C THR A 309 -30.48 -28.96 38.64
N TYR A 310 -30.91 -29.55 37.53
CA TYR A 310 -32.26 -29.38 37.01
C TYR A 310 -33.21 -30.43 37.59
N THR A 311 -34.21 -29.99 38.36
CA THR A 311 -35.26 -30.81 38.96
C THR A 311 -36.63 -30.35 38.43
N PRO A 312 -37.13 -30.92 37.32
CA PRO A 312 -38.44 -30.57 36.80
C PRO A 312 -39.53 -30.83 37.85
N PRO A 313 -40.63 -30.05 37.84
CA PRO A 313 -41.77 -30.33 38.70
C PRO A 313 -42.20 -31.79 38.52
N SER A 314 -42.43 -32.50 39.62
CA SER A 314 -43.01 -33.84 39.56
C SER A 314 -44.32 -33.76 38.77
N SER A 315 -44.50 -34.63 37.79
CA SER A 315 -45.79 -34.83 37.16
C SER A 315 -46.71 -35.43 38.22
N GLU A 316 -47.42 -34.59 38.97
CA GLU A 316 -48.53 -35.07 39.79
C GLU A 316 -49.57 -35.63 38.82
N THR A 317 -49.65 -36.95 38.72
CA THR A 317 -50.90 -37.59 38.34
C THR A 317 -51.92 -37.15 39.39
N PRO A 318 -53.08 -36.60 38.99
CA PRO A 318 -54.13 -36.23 39.94
C PRO A 318 -54.41 -37.40 40.88
N PRO A 319 -54.78 -37.16 42.15
CA PRO A 319 -55.29 -38.23 43.00
C PRO A 319 -56.41 -38.94 42.25
N ASP A 320 -56.35 -40.27 42.22
CA ASP A 320 -57.45 -41.10 41.74
C ASP A 320 -58.62 -40.86 42.71
N ASP A 321 -59.50 -39.92 42.38
CA ASP A 321 -60.71 -39.65 43.13
C ASP A 321 -61.52 -40.95 43.14
N ASP A 322 -61.68 -41.51 44.35
CA ASP A 322 -62.53 -42.65 44.69
C ASP A 322 -63.79 -42.69 43.82
N VAL A 323 -63.84 -43.63 42.88
CA VAL A 323 -65.07 -43.97 42.14
C VAL A 323 -66.00 -44.74 43.09
N PRO A 324 -67.19 -44.22 43.44
CA PRO A 324 -68.18 -45.02 44.14
C PRO A 324 -68.73 -46.07 43.17
N THR A 325 -68.75 -47.32 43.61
CA THR A 325 -69.35 -48.44 42.91
C THR A 325 -70.83 -48.18 42.64
N ASN A 326 -71.22 -48.03 41.37
CA ASN A 326 -72.61 -48.24 40.93
C ASN A 326 -72.64 -49.35 39.87
N PRO A 327 -73.37 -50.45 40.11
CA PRO A 327 -73.33 -51.63 39.26
C PRO A 327 -74.42 -51.59 38.20
N PHE A 328 -74.22 -50.97 37.04
CA PHE A 328 -74.94 -51.39 35.81
C PHE A 328 -74.11 -51.05 34.55
N ALA A 329 -74.03 -52.07 33.68
CA ALA A 329 -73.04 -52.29 32.64
C ALA A 329 -73.18 -51.44 31.36
N GLY A 330 -72.11 -51.36 30.57
CA GLY A 330 -72.15 -50.83 29.20
C GLY A 330 -70.82 -50.93 28.41
N ILE A 331 -70.49 -52.15 27.97
CA ILE A 331 -69.73 -52.63 26.77
C ILE A 331 -68.69 -51.70 26.06
N PRO A 332 -67.47 -52.21 25.73
CA PRO A 332 -66.31 -51.44 25.27
C PRO A 332 -66.21 -51.19 23.76
N GLY A 333 -65.54 -50.11 23.36
CA GLY A 333 -65.03 -49.93 21.98
C GLY A 333 -64.59 -48.50 21.64
N PHE A 334 -63.27 -48.28 21.51
CA PHE A 334 -62.55 -47.74 20.34
C PHE A 334 -61.23 -47.03 20.74
N PRO A 335 -60.10 -47.34 20.08
CA PRO A 335 -58.83 -46.66 20.32
C PRO A 335 -58.73 -45.40 19.46
N VAL A 336 -58.30 -44.28 20.05
CA VAL A 336 -57.82 -43.12 19.27
C VAL A 336 -56.31 -43.15 19.25
N ILE A 337 -55.78 -43.62 18.12
CA ILE A 337 -54.41 -43.37 17.66
C ILE A 337 -54.46 -42.05 16.88
N LEU A 338 -53.75 -41.02 17.34
CA LEU A 338 -53.43 -39.86 16.51
C LEU A 338 -51.94 -39.93 16.13
N ILE A 339 -51.68 -40.46 14.94
CA ILE A 339 -50.39 -40.34 14.26
C ILE A 339 -50.56 -39.25 13.19
N LEU A 340 -49.73 -38.21 13.30
CA LEU A 340 -49.50 -37.19 12.27
C LEU A 340 -48.76 -37.81 11.08
N VAL A 341 -49.34 -37.72 9.88
CA VAL A 341 -48.59 -37.86 8.62
C VAL A 341 -49.00 -36.74 7.67
N ALA A 342 -47.99 -36.01 7.22
CA ALA A 342 -48.05 -35.01 6.17
C ALA A 342 -48.21 -35.65 4.79
N THR A 343 -49.02 -35.05 3.91
CA THR A 343 -48.86 -35.23 2.46
C THR A 343 -49.19 -33.95 1.70
N SER A 344 -48.25 -33.59 0.84
CA SER A 344 -48.33 -32.67 -0.28
C SER A 344 -49.39 -33.11 -1.30
N LEU A 345 -50.12 -32.15 -1.90
CA LEU A 345 -50.84 -32.38 -3.15
C LEU A 345 -50.65 -31.19 -4.09
N GLY A 346 -50.04 -31.45 -5.25
CA GLY A 346 -50.10 -30.56 -6.39
C GLY A 346 -51.43 -30.72 -7.14
N ALA A 347 -51.88 -29.65 -7.78
CA ALA A 347 -52.85 -29.74 -8.86
C ALA A 347 -52.56 -28.65 -9.91
N LEU A 348 -52.14 -29.16 -11.05
CA LEU A 348 -52.05 -28.56 -12.37
C LEU A 348 -53.47 -28.15 -12.85
N PHE A 349 -53.67 -26.97 -13.48
CA PHE A 349 -54.60 -26.84 -14.63
C PHE A 349 -54.36 -25.57 -15.47
N LEU A 350 -53.94 -25.83 -16.72
CA LEU A 350 -54.07 -25.14 -18.02
C LEU A 350 -54.17 -23.60 -18.20
N ARG A 351 -53.13 -23.11 -18.89
CA ARG A 351 -53.10 -22.37 -20.19
C ARG A 351 -54.19 -21.34 -20.52
N ARG A 352 -53.72 -20.12 -20.84
CA ARG A 352 -54.00 -19.47 -22.16
C ARG A 352 -52.84 -18.57 -22.62
N ARG A 353 -52.55 -18.66 -23.92
CA ARG A 353 -51.53 -17.93 -24.70
C ARG A 353 -51.82 -16.43 -24.78
N ALA A 354 -50.76 -15.61 -24.81
CA ALA A 354 -50.61 -14.52 -25.78
C ALA A 354 -49.13 -14.27 -26.09
N ARG A 355 -48.83 -14.13 -27.39
CA ARG A 355 -47.51 -13.80 -27.98
C ARG A 355 -47.25 -12.29 -27.89
N GLN A 356 -45.99 -11.89 -27.79
CA GLN A 356 -45.30 -10.87 -28.63
C GLN A 356 -43.91 -10.59 -28.00
N THR A 357 -42.83 -11.15 -28.54
CA THR A 357 -41.88 -10.56 -29.52
C THR A 357 -40.98 -9.42 -29.01
N LEU A 358 -39.69 -9.77 -28.93
CA LEU A 358 -38.51 -9.11 -29.51
C LEU A 358 -37.86 -7.88 -28.83
N ARG A 359 -36.54 -8.07 -28.66
CA ARG A 359 -35.41 -7.11 -28.76
C ARG A 359 -35.22 -6.19 -27.55
N LYS A 360 -34.02 -5.99 -27.04
CA LYS A 360 -32.66 -6.24 -27.54
C LYS A 360 -31.73 -6.44 -26.35
#